data_AF-A0A9E2REI5-F1
#
_entry.id   AF-A0A9E2REI5-F1
#
_cell.length_a   1.000
_cell.length_b   1.000
_cell.length_c   1.000
_cell.angle_alpha   90.00
_cell.angle_beta   90.00
_cell.angle_gamma   90.00
#
_symmetry.space_group_name_H-M   'P 1'
#
loop_
_entity.id
_entity.type
_entity.pdbx_description
1 polymer ?
#
loop_
_entity_poly.entity_id
_entity_poly.type
_entity_poly.pdbx_seq_one_letter_code
_entity_poly.pdbx_strand_id
1 'polypeptide(L)' 'MGCTRCDGLMVSDDVIGMQESSIPIWMKGWRCLSCGNIIDPLIQRHRMIQRAGASRLLGEEAAMPELRHALKSTA' A
#
# COMPACT_ATOMS: atom_id res chain seq x y z
N MET A 1 -0.18 16.64 8.50
CA MET A 1 -0.60 15.45 7.71
C MET A 1 -2.09 15.25 7.87
N GLY A 2 -2.81 15.04 6.77
CA GLY A 2 -4.26 14.79 6.76
C GLY A 2 -4.57 13.28 6.84
N CYS A 3 -5.70 12.94 7.43
CA CYS A 3 -6.16 11.57 7.52
C CYS A 3 -6.56 11.01 6.16
N THR A 4 -6.02 9.86 5.78
CA THR A 4 -6.33 9.20 4.50
C THR A 4 -7.78 8.68 4.38
N ARG A 5 -8.61 8.81 5.43
CA ARG A 5 -10.02 8.37 5.44
C ARG A 5 -11.03 9.51 5.45
N CYS A 6 -10.70 10.64 6.08
CA CYS A 6 -11.66 11.73 6.30
C CYS A 6 -11.04 13.13 6.20
N ASP A 7 -9.78 13.23 5.77
CA ASP A 7 -9.00 14.48 5.68
C ASP A 7 -8.83 15.25 6.99
N GLY A 8 -9.24 14.66 8.13
CA GLY A 8 -9.09 15.24 9.46
C GLY A 8 -7.64 15.30 9.95
N LEU A 9 -7.43 16.02 11.06
CA LEU A 9 -6.11 16.20 11.66
C LEU A 9 -5.57 14.88 12.21
N MET A 10 -4.30 14.58 11.89
CA MET A 10 -3.56 13.48 12.49
C MET A 10 -2.47 13.99 13.42
N VAL A 11 -2.31 13.31 14.56
CA VAL A 11 -1.32 13.61 15.60
C VAL A 11 -0.52 12.36 15.93
N SER A 12 0.71 12.55 16.42
CA SER A 12 1.54 11.44 16.90
C SER A 12 0.93 10.87 18.18
N ASP A 13 0.86 9.54 18.27
CA ASP A 13 0.32 8.80 19.42
C ASP A 13 1.21 7.59 19.73
N ASP A 14 1.23 7.16 20.99
CA ASP A 14 1.91 5.94 21.42
C ASP A 14 0.93 4.78 21.32
N VAL A 15 1.11 3.94 20.31
CA VAL A 15 0.25 2.79 20.04
C VAL A 15 0.93 1.49 20.45
N ILE A 16 0.14 0.60 21.04
CA ILE A 16 0.61 -0.73 21.43
C ILE A 16 0.42 -1.67 20.24
N GLY A 17 1.53 -2.19 19.73
CA GLY A 17 1.51 -3.31 18.80
C GLY A 17 1.13 -4.59 19.55
N MET A 18 -0.01 -5.19 19.19
CA MET A 18 -0.33 -6.57 19.60
C MET A 18 0.53 -7.51 18.75
N GLN A 19 1.78 -7.73 19.17
CA GLN A 19 2.61 -8.80 18.61
C GLN A 19 2.37 -10.09 19.42
N GLU A 20 2.44 -11.26 18.78
CA GLU A 20 2.35 -12.58 19.45
C GLU A 20 3.46 -12.81 20.50
N SER A 21 4.47 -11.93 20.57
CA SER A 21 5.42 -11.92 21.66
C SER A 21 4.77 -11.39 22.93
N SER A 22 5.04 -12.05 24.06
CA SER A 22 4.54 -11.73 25.41
C SER A 22 4.90 -10.32 25.94
N ILE A 23 5.62 -9.51 25.16
CA ILE A 23 5.95 -8.11 25.48
C ILE A 23 5.29 -7.21 24.43
N PRO A 24 4.31 -6.37 24.81
CA PRO A 24 3.74 -5.38 23.91
C PRO A 24 4.81 -4.38 23.50
N ILE A 25 5.01 -4.23 22.18
CA ILE A 25 5.96 -3.25 21.64
C ILE A 25 5.22 -1.92 21.51
N TRP A 26 5.67 -0.93 22.27
CA TRP A 26 5.23 0.46 22.10
C TRP A 26 5.85 1.02 20.82
N MET A 27 5.01 1.61 19.98
CA MET A 27 5.43 2.17 18.71
C MET A 27 4.76 3.52 18.48
N LYS A 28 5.50 4.44 17.85
CA LYS A 28 4.96 5.74 17.45
C LYS A 28 4.08 5.57 16.22
N GLY A 29 2.80 5.87 16.37
CA GLY A 29 1.82 5.87 15.29
C GLY A 29 1.20 7.24 15.11
N TRP A 30 0.35 7.37 14.10
CA TRP A 30 -0.43 8.58 13.86
C TRP A 30 -1.90 8.29 14.00
N ARG A 31 -2.60 9.00 14.90
CA ARG A 31 -4.04 8.86 15.11
C ARG A 31 -4.78 10.08 14.58
N CYS A 32 -5.85 9.85 13.84
CA CYS A 32 -6.78 10.89 13.46
C CYS A 32 -7.71 11.24 14.62
N LEU A 33 -7.79 12.52 14.97
CA LEU A 33 -8.68 13.01 16.03
C LEU A 33 -10.15 13.03 15.63
N SER A 34 -10.45 13.05 14.32
CA SER A 34 -11.82 13.13 13.81
C SER A 34 -12.49 11.77 13.65
N CYS A 35 -11.78 10.76 13.13
CA CYS A 35 -12.36 9.44 12.81
C CYS A 35 -11.68 8.25 13.51
N GLY A 36 -10.62 8.50 14.28
CA GLY A 36 -9.89 7.44 14.99
C GLY A 36 -9.00 6.56 14.10
N ASN A 37 -8.87 6.85 12.80
CA ASN A 37 -7.96 6.09 11.93
C ASN A 37 -6.51 6.17 12.43
N ILE A 38 -5.85 5.02 12.52
CA ILE A 38 -4.46 4.91 12.96
C ILE A 38 -3.59 4.50 11.78
N ILE A 39 -2.47 5.21 11.59
CA ILE A 39 -1.45 4.86 10.62
C ILE A 39 -0.18 4.46 11.36
N ASP A 40 0.21 3.21 11.16
CA ASP A 40 1.53 2.68 11.49
C ASP A 40 2.51 3.09 10.37
N PRO A 41 3.57 3.86 10.67
CA PRO A 41 4.55 4.32 9.68
C PRO A 41 5.32 3.18 8.98
N LEU A 42 5.60 2.09 9.69
CA LEU A 42 6.32 0.93 9.14
C LEU A 42 5.43 0.17 8.15
N ILE A 43 4.19 -0.11 8.52
CA ILE A 43 3.22 -0.73 7.62
C ILE A 43 2.96 0.18 6.42
N GLN A 44 2.83 1.50 6.63
CA GLN A 44 2.66 2.45 5.54
C GLN A 44 3.84 2.41 4.58
N ARG A 45 5.09 2.41 5.09
CA ARG A 45 6.30 2.30 4.27
C ARG A 45 6.32 1.01 3.47
N HIS A 46 6.04 -0.14 4.08
CA HIS A 46 5.98 -1.41 3.36
C HIS A 46 4.91 -1.42 2.27
N ARG A 47 3.72 -0.87 2.53
CA ARG A 47 2.67 -0.73 1.52
C ARG A 47 3.10 0.18 0.36
N MET A 48 3.82 1.27 0.62
CA MET A 48 4.34 2.15 -0.44
C MET A 48 5.36 1.40 -1.32
N ILE A 49 6.29 0.66 -0.71
CA ILE A 49 7.28 -0.14 -1.44
C ILE A 49 6.58 -1.21 -2.29
N GLN A 50 5.61 -1.93 -1.73
CA GLN A 50 4.88 -2.95 -2.46
C GLN A 50 4.06 -2.37 -3.61
N ARG A 51 3.41 -1.22 -3.43
CA ARG A 51 2.70 -0.54 -4.53
C ARG A 51 3.65 -0.08 -5.63
N ALA A 52 4.81 0.46 -5.27
CA ALA A 52 5.82 0.86 -6.25
C ALA A 52 6.36 -0.34 -7.04
N GLY A 53 6.59 -1.48 -6.36
CA GLY A 53 7.00 -2.74 -7.00
C GLY A 53 5.88 -3.36 -7.86
N ALA A 54 4.65 -3.42 -7.36
CA ALA A 54 3.49 -3.92 -8.10
C ALA A 54 3.18 -3.08 -9.34
N SER A 55 3.40 -1.77 -9.28
CA SER A 55 3.25 -0.89 -10.45
C SER A 55 4.23 -1.25 -11.58
N ARG A 56 5.41 -1.82 -11.26
CA ARG A 56 6.34 -2.32 -12.28
C ARG A 56 5.81 -3.59 -12.94
N LEU A 57 5.30 -4.54 -12.16
CA LEU A 57 4.72 -5.80 -12.67
C LEU A 57 3.48 -5.55 -13.55
N LEU A 58 2.58 -4.67 -13.11
CA LEU A 58 1.37 -4.32 -13.86
C LEU A 58 1.67 -3.48 -15.13
N GLY A 59 2.82 -2.80 -15.18
CA GLY A 59 3.27 -2.09 -16.38
C GLY A 59 3.80 -3.01 -17.48
N GLU A 60 4.32 -4.19 -17.13
CA GLU A 60 4.84 -5.18 -18.08
C GLU A 60 3.70 -5.98 -18.74
N GLU A 61 2.59 -6.25 -18.05
CA GLU A 61 1.42 -6.93 -18.62
C GLU A 61 0.68 -6.09 -19.67
N ALA A 62 0.80 -4.76 -19.64
CA ALA A 62 0.21 -3.87 -20.66
C ALA A 62 0.96 -3.89 -22.02
N ALA A 63 2.11 -4.58 -22.10
CA ALA A 63 2.97 -4.61 -23.28
C ALA A 63 3.00 -5.98 -23.98
N MET A 64 1.92 -6.77 -23.94
CA MET A 64 1.79 -7.96 -24.79
C MET A 64 1.32 -7.56 -26.19
N PRO A 65 2.13 -7.71 -27.25
CA PRO A 65 1.68 -7.44 -28.61
C PRO A 65 0.72 -8.55 -29.05
N GLU A 66 -0.48 -8.17 -29.48
CA GLU A 66 -1.41 -9.09 -30.11
C GLU A 66 -0.74 -9.75 -31.33
N LEU A 67 -0.53 -11.07 -31.25
CA LEU A 67 -0.11 -11.90 -32.37
C LEU A 67 -1.22 -11.92 -33.43
N ARG A 68 -1.22 -10.89 -34.30
CA ARG A 68 -2.09 -10.84 -35.47
C ARG A 68 -1.65 -11.88 -36.49
N HIS A 69 -2.43 -12.96 -36.54
CA HIS A 69 -2.71 -13.82 -37.69
C HIS A 69 -1.96 -13.46 -38.99
N ALA A 70 -1.00 -14.31 -39.38
CA ALA A 70 -0.53 -14.41 -40.76
C ALA A 70 -0.89 -15.80 -41.31
N LEU A 71 -2.19 -16.06 -41.53
CA LEU A 71 -2.63 -17.09 -42.46
C LEU A 71 -2.48 -16.52 -43.87
N LYS A 72 -1.34 -16.77 -44.51
CA LYS A 72 -1.21 -16.57 -45.96
C LYS A 72 -1.70 -17.83 -46.67
N SER A 73 -2.86 -17.69 -47.30
CA SER A 73 -3.33 -18.54 -48.39
C SER A 73 -2.29 -18.56 -49.51
N THR A 74 -1.85 -19.73 -49.93
CA THR A 74 -1.21 -19.94 -51.22
C THR A 74 -2.06 -20.91 -52.03
N ALA A 75 -2.37 -20.46 -53.25
CA ALA A 75 -3.20 -21.07 -54.27
C ALA A 75 -2.64 -22.39 -54.83
#